data_AF-A0A378BZ74-F1
#
_entry.id   AF-A0A378BZ74-F1
#
_cell.length_a   1.000
_cell.length_b   1.000
_cell.length_c   1.000
_cell.angle_alpha   90.00
_cell.angle_beta   90.00
_cell.angle_gamma   90.00
#
_symmetry.space_group_name_H-M   'P 1'
#
loop_
_entity.id
_entity.type
_entity.pdbx_description
1 polymer ?
#
loop_
_entity_poly.entity_id
_entity_poly.type
_entity_poly.pdbx_seq_one_letter_code
_entity_poly.pdbx_strand_id
1 'polypeptide(L)'
;MIYAITALGYGGVFTAFTFLAPMMQELAGFSPSAVSWILLGYGVSVAIGNMWGGKLADKHGAVSALKFIFAALVLLLLVFQLTASVHYAALATVLVMGVFAFGNVPGLQVYVVQKAEQYTPGAVDIASGLNIAAFNVGIALGSIVGGQTVERYGLTQTPWIGAMIVLVALLLVVLSGRLDKLPRRSAALSPEG
;
A
#
# COMPACT_ATOMS: atom_id res chain seq x y z
N MET A 1 -10.06 4.57 -11.44
CA MET A 1 -8.62 4.21 -11.41
C MET A 1 -7.97 4.56 -10.08
N ILE A 2 -8.01 5.81 -9.60
CA ILE A 2 -7.36 6.23 -8.34
C ILE A 2 -7.81 5.42 -7.11
N TYR A 3 -9.10 5.17 -6.94
CA TYR A 3 -9.61 4.33 -5.85
C TYR A 3 -9.21 2.85 -5.97
N ALA A 4 -9.04 2.35 -7.20
CA ALA A 4 -8.56 0.98 -7.42
C ALA A 4 -7.07 0.86 -7.04
N ILE A 5 -6.28 1.89 -7.32
CA ILE A 5 -4.89 1.98 -6.86
C ILE A 5 -4.84 1.94 -5.32
N THR A 6 -5.70 2.69 -4.65
CA THR A 6 -5.82 2.67 -3.17
C THR A 6 -6.20 1.28 -2.67
N ALA A 7 -7.29 0.72 -3.19
CA ALA A 7 -7.80 -0.57 -2.74
C ALA A 7 -6.79 -1.71 -2.96
N LEU A 8 -6.12 -1.76 -4.11
CA LEU A 8 -5.13 -2.80 -4.42
C LEU A 8 -3.81 -2.57 -3.69
N GLY A 9 -3.30 -1.33 -3.68
CA GLY A 9 -2.03 -1.00 -3.05
C GLY A 9 -2.05 -1.30 -1.55
N TYR A 10 -3.16 -0.96 -0.88
CA TYR A 10 -3.32 -1.22 0.54
C TYR A 10 -3.83 -2.63 0.83
N GLY A 11 -4.74 -3.17 0.01
CA GLY A 11 -5.24 -4.53 0.15
C GLY A 11 -4.16 -5.60 -0.03
N GLY A 12 -3.22 -5.39 -0.95
CA GLY A 12 -2.08 -6.29 -1.13
C GLY A 12 -1.21 -6.40 0.13
N VAL A 13 -0.97 -5.28 0.83
CA VAL A 13 -0.28 -5.27 2.13
C VAL A 13 -1.07 -6.09 3.17
N PHE A 14 -2.39 -5.89 3.24
CA PHE A 14 -3.25 -6.60 4.20
C PHE A 14 -3.44 -8.08 3.89
N THR A 15 -3.08 -8.54 2.70
CA THR A 15 -3.06 -9.98 2.38
C THR A 15 -2.11 -10.75 3.30
N ALA A 16 -0.93 -10.18 3.58
CA ALA A 16 0.05 -10.75 4.50
C ALA A 16 -0.08 -10.19 5.92
N PHE A 17 -0.31 -8.88 6.06
CA PHE A 17 -0.33 -8.21 7.36
C PHE A 17 -1.43 -8.74 8.30
N THR A 18 -2.60 -9.13 7.76
CA THR A 18 -3.68 -9.75 8.56
C THR A 18 -3.22 -11.02 9.29
N PHE A 19 -2.21 -11.72 8.77
CA PHE A 19 -1.65 -12.94 9.34
C PHE A 19 -0.25 -12.71 9.94
N LEU A 20 0.14 -11.46 10.19
CA LEU A 20 1.48 -11.15 10.68
C LEU A 20 1.79 -11.84 12.01
N ALA A 21 0.86 -11.79 12.97
CA ALA A 21 1.03 -12.43 14.28
C ALA A 21 1.23 -13.96 14.17
N PRO A 22 0.35 -14.73 13.50
CA PRO A 22 0.58 -16.16 13.34
C PRO A 22 1.83 -16.47 12.51
N MET A 23 2.18 -15.65 11.49
CA MET A 23 3.45 -15.83 10.78
C MET A 23 4.67 -15.68 11.70
N MET A 24 4.64 -14.70 12.59
CA MET A 24 5.76 -14.46 13.52
C MET A 24 5.88 -15.56 14.58
N GLN A 25 4.75 -16.15 14.98
CA GLN A 25 4.74 -17.23 15.96
C GLN A 25 5.06 -18.59 15.32
N GLU A 26 4.35 -18.96 14.25
CA GLU A 26 4.37 -20.31 13.67
C GLU A 26 5.53 -20.50 12.69
N LEU A 27 5.91 -19.47 11.92
CA LEU A 27 6.99 -19.58 10.94
C LEU A 27 8.34 -19.14 11.52
N ALA A 28 8.37 -17.98 12.18
CA ALA A 28 9.60 -17.43 12.74
C ALA A 28 9.92 -17.95 14.16
N GLY A 29 8.98 -18.60 14.84
CA GLY A 29 9.21 -19.23 16.15
C GLY A 29 9.27 -18.26 17.34
N PHE A 30 8.66 -17.07 17.24
CA PHE A 30 8.57 -16.15 18.38
C PHE A 30 7.52 -16.62 19.39
N SER A 31 7.77 -16.35 20.67
CA SER A 31 6.76 -16.55 21.71
C SER A 31 5.60 -15.54 21.56
N PRO A 32 4.39 -15.84 22.07
CA PRO A 32 3.27 -14.89 22.06
C PRO A 32 3.62 -13.54 22.70
N SER A 33 4.40 -13.54 23.78
CA SER A 33 4.84 -12.30 24.45
C SER A 33 5.80 -11.49 23.58
N ALA A 34 6.70 -12.14 22.83
CA ALA A 34 7.57 -11.46 21.89
C ALA A 34 6.79 -10.86 20.72
N VAL A 35 5.77 -11.55 20.20
CA VAL A 35 4.91 -11.03 19.12
C VAL A 35 4.25 -9.71 19.51
N SER A 36 3.77 -9.55 20.75
CA SER A 36 3.23 -8.27 21.23
C SER A 36 4.24 -7.12 21.12
N TRP A 37 5.51 -7.36 21.48
CA TRP A 37 6.58 -6.37 21.35
C TRP A 37 6.93 -6.10 19.88
N ILE A 38 6.88 -7.11 19.02
CA ILE A 38 7.07 -6.95 17.57
C ILE A 38 5.98 -6.06 17.00
N LEU A 39 4.71 -6.29 17.35
CA LEU A 39 3.59 -5.47 16.89
C LEU A 39 3.69 -4.02 17.41
N LEU A 40 4.19 -3.83 18.63
CA LEU A 40 4.49 -2.48 19.14
C LEU A 40 5.57 -1.80 18.29
N GLY A 41 6.69 -2.48 18.01
CA GLY A 41 7.75 -1.97 17.14
C GLY A 41 7.28 -1.73 15.70
N TYR A 42 6.38 -2.58 15.20
CA TYR A 42 5.71 -2.38 13.93
C TYR A 42 4.85 -1.11 13.96
N GLY A 43 4.10 -0.86 15.03
CA GLY A 43 3.35 0.40 15.23
C GLY A 43 4.24 1.65 15.16
N VAL A 44 5.45 1.59 15.76
CA VAL A 44 6.44 2.67 15.61
C VAL A 44 6.88 2.83 14.16
N SER A 45 7.14 1.72 13.46
CA SER A 45 7.50 1.71 12.04
C SER A 45 6.39 2.32 11.18
N VAL A 46 5.12 2.04 11.50
CA VAL A 46 3.94 2.63 10.86
C VAL A 46 3.87 4.13 11.07
N ALA A 47 4.11 4.62 12.29
CA ALA A 47 4.12 6.06 12.57
C ALA A 47 5.21 6.78 11.76
N ILE A 48 6.43 6.22 11.73
CA ILE A 48 7.54 6.72 10.91
C ILE A 48 7.15 6.70 9.43
N GLY A 49 6.57 5.60 8.97
CA GLY A 49 6.10 5.41 7.60
C GLY A 49 5.14 6.49 7.15
N ASN A 50 4.09 6.76 7.92
CA ASN A 50 3.12 7.82 7.59
C ASN A 50 3.77 9.20 7.50
N MET A 51 4.64 9.56 8.44
CA MET A 51 5.33 10.85 8.41
C MET A 51 6.28 10.98 7.21
N TRP A 52 7.06 9.93 6.96
CA TRP A 52 8.02 9.90 5.86
C TRP A 52 7.33 9.86 4.50
N GLY A 53 6.28 9.04 4.35
CA GLY A 53 5.52 8.88 3.13
C GLY A 53 4.79 10.16 2.72
N GLY A 54 4.20 10.88 3.68
CA GLY A 54 3.63 12.21 3.44
C GLY A 54 4.67 13.20 2.93
N LYS A 55 5.79 13.34 3.65
CA LYS A 55 6.90 14.20 3.21
C LYS A 55 7.44 13.84 1.83
N LEU A 56 7.50 12.54 1.51
CA LEU A 56 7.97 12.06 0.21
C LEU A 56 7.00 12.48 -0.92
N ALA A 57 5.70 12.34 -0.69
CA ALA A 57 4.64 12.73 -1.62
C ALA A 57 4.60 14.25 -1.83
N ASP A 58 4.74 15.03 -0.77
CA ASP A 58 4.78 16.49 -0.85
C ASP A 58 6.00 16.98 -1.64
N LYS A 59 7.18 16.40 -1.39
CA LYS A 59 8.44 16.84 -2.00
C LYS A 59 8.60 16.42 -3.47
N HIS A 60 8.18 15.21 -3.84
CA HIS A 60 8.45 14.64 -5.17
C HIS A 60 7.19 14.40 -6.02
N GLY A 61 6.02 14.74 -5.48
CA GLY A 61 4.72 14.46 -6.08
C GLY A 61 4.22 13.04 -5.78
N ALA A 62 2.90 12.91 -5.63
CA ALA A 62 2.25 11.69 -5.18
C ALA A 62 2.54 10.48 -6.08
N VAL A 63 2.50 10.65 -7.40
CA VAL A 63 2.78 9.57 -8.37
C VAL A 63 4.23 9.06 -8.24
N SER A 64 5.21 9.95 -8.04
CA SER A 64 6.61 9.54 -7.92
C SER A 64 6.84 8.77 -6.62
N ALA A 65 6.31 9.31 -5.50
CA ALA A 65 6.36 8.67 -4.19
C ALA A 65 5.69 7.29 -4.20
N LEU A 66 4.48 7.17 -4.75
CA LEU A 66 3.74 5.90 -4.80
C LEU A 66 4.45 4.83 -5.64
N LYS A 67 5.06 5.20 -6.77
CA LYS A 67 5.87 4.24 -7.55
C LYS A 67 7.02 3.67 -6.73
N PHE A 68 7.74 4.54 -6.02
CA PHE A 68 8.85 4.12 -5.17
C PHE A 68 8.38 3.21 -4.03
N ILE A 69 7.34 3.65 -3.31
CA ILE A 69 6.82 2.91 -2.17
C ILE A 69 6.24 1.55 -2.59
N PHE A 70 5.47 1.49 -3.68
CA PHE A 70 4.93 0.22 -4.16
C PHE A 70 6.00 -0.71 -4.73
N ALA A 71 7.01 -0.20 -5.43
CA ALA A 71 8.14 -1.02 -5.86
C ALA A 71 8.89 -1.61 -4.65
N ALA A 72 9.16 -0.79 -3.64
CA ALA A 72 9.76 -1.24 -2.39
C ALA A 72 8.88 -2.26 -1.66
N LEU A 73 7.56 -2.09 -1.64
CA LEU A 73 6.63 -3.04 -1.01
C LEU A 73 6.58 -4.39 -1.73
N VAL A 74 6.56 -4.40 -3.06
CA VAL A 74 6.65 -5.65 -3.84
C VAL A 74 7.93 -6.39 -3.45
N LEU A 75 9.07 -5.69 -3.43
CA LEU A 75 10.34 -6.29 -3.03
C LEU A 75 10.34 -6.77 -1.58
N LEU A 76 9.85 -5.96 -0.63
CA LEU A 76 9.84 -6.32 0.78
C LEU A 76 8.91 -7.50 1.08
N LEU A 77 7.78 -7.62 0.38
CA LEU A 77 6.89 -8.78 0.49
C LEU A 77 7.55 -10.05 -0.06
N LEU A 78 8.29 -9.96 -1.17
CA LEU A 78 9.07 -11.08 -1.70
C LEU A 78 10.29 -11.42 -0.83
N VAL A 79 10.93 -10.44 -0.21
CA VAL A 79 11.98 -10.69 0.80
C VAL A 79 11.36 -11.34 2.02
N PHE A 80 10.19 -10.88 2.48
CA PHE A 80 9.50 -11.46 3.63
C PHE A 80 9.09 -12.90 3.38
N GLN A 81 8.68 -13.26 2.15
CA GLN A 81 8.48 -14.65 1.75
C GLN A 81 9.67 -15.55 2.10
N LEU A 82 10.90 -15.06 1.87
CA LEU A 82 12.13 -15.82 2.10
C LEU A 82 12.58 -15.75 3.56
N THR A 83 12.33 -14.62 4.23
CA THR A 83 12.78 -14.40 5.61
C THR A 83 11.79 -14.84 6.67
N ALA A 84 10.52 -15.10 6.32
CA ALA A 84 9.44 -15.41 7.27
C ALA A 84 9.73 -16.61 8.19
N SER A 85 10.55 -17.57 7.75
CA SER A 85 10.95 -18.74 8.54
C SER A 85 12.28 -18.58 9.27
N VAL A 86 12.90 -17.41 9.19
CA VAL A 86 14.22 -17.12 9.78
C VAL A 86 14.05 -16.04 10.86
N HIS A 87 14.07 -16.47 12.12
CA HIS A 87 13.75 -15.68 13.33
C HIS A 87 14.06 -14.17 13.23
N TYR A 88 15.34 -13.78 13.27
CA TYR A 88 15.72 -12.36 13.26
C TYR A 88 15.54 -11.67 11.89
N ALA A 89 15.64 -12.41 10.79
CA ALA A 89 15.46 -11.85 9.45
C ALA A 89 13.97 -11.50 9.20
N ALA A 90 13.05 -12.32 9.69
CA ALA A 90 11.62 -12.04 9.67
C ALA A 90 11.31 -10.75 10.44
N LEU A 91 11.85 -10.62 11.65
CA LEU A 91 11.70 -9.40 12.48
C LEU A 91 12.19 -8.14 11.75
N ALA A 92 13.42 -8.18 11.23
CA ALA A 92 14.00 -7.03 10.51
C ALA A 92 13.16 -6.66 9.28
N THR A 93 12.75 -7.67 8.50
CA THR A 93 11.96 -7.44 7.28
C THR A 93 10.59 -6.85 7.61
N VAL A 94 9.92 -7.33 8.66
CA VAL A 94 8.60 -6.84 9.09
C VAL A 94 8.65 -5.40 9.56
N LEU A 95 9.68 -5.01 10.34
CA LEU A 95 9.82 -3.63 10.79
C LEU A 95 10.08 -2.67 9.62
N VAL A 96 10.98 -3.05 8.70
CA VAL A 96 11.21 -2.25 7.48
C VAL A 96 9.96 -2.20 6.63
N MET A 97 9.28 -3.33 6.42
CA MET A 97 8.02 -3.41 5.70
C MET A 97 6.97 -2.49 6.30
N GLY A 98 6.85 -2.39 7.63
CA GLY A 98 5.90 -1.51 8.31
C GLY A 98 6.01 -0.04 7.90
N VAL A 99 7.23 0.45 7.68
CA VAL A 99 7.48 1.82 7.21
C VAL A 99 6.85 2.05 5.83
N PHE A 100 7.07 1.13 4.88
CA PHE A 100 6.55 1.28 3.52
C PHE A 100 5.05 0.93 3.43
N ALA A 101 4.61 -0.03 4.23
CA ALA A 101 3.24 -0.55 4.27
C ALA A 101 2.22 0.52 4.66
N PHE A 102 2.64 1.49 5.45
CA PHE A 102 1.81 2.62 5.85
C PHE A 102 2.30 3.96 5.28
N GLY A 103 3.54 4.04 4.78
CA GLY A 103 4.01 5.21 4.06
C GLY A 103 3.26 5.48 2.75
N ASN A 104 2.62 4.49 2.15
CA ASN A 104 1.77 4.72 0.97
C ASN A 104 0.46 5.45 1.30
N VAL A 105 -0.04 5.40 2.56
CA VAL A 105 -1.36 5.93 2.92
C VAL A 105 -1.49 7.44 2.66
N PRO A 106 -0.56 8.29 3.15
CA PRO A 106 -0.56 9.71 2.82
C PRO A 106 -0.43 9.97 1.32
N GLY A 107 0.44 9.23 0.63
CA GLY A 107 0.66 9.39 -0.81
C GLY A 107 -0.61 9.10 -1.63
N LEU A 108 -1.35 8.05 -1.26
CA LEU A 108 -2.64 7.71 -1.87
C LEU A 108 -3.69 8.78 -1.61
N GLN A 109 -3.75 9.28 -0.37
CA GLN A 109 -4.68 10.33 0.02
C GLN A 109 -4.42 11.64 -0.74
N VAL A 110 -3.16 12.09 -0.75
CA VAL A 110 -2.74 13.28 -1.52
C VAL A 110 -3.04 13.08 -2.99
N TYR A 111 -2.81 11.89 -3.54
CA TYR A 111 -3.07 11.65 -4.95
C TYR A 111 -4.56 11.79 -5.32
N VAL A 112 -5.46 11.28 -4.47
CA VAL A 112 -6.90 11.43 -4.69
C VAL A 112 -7.33 12.90 -4.56
N VAL A 113 -6.84 13.61 -3.54
CA VAL A 113 -7.16 15.03 -3.35
C VAL A 113 -6.70 15.87 -4.54
N GLN A 114 -5.46 15.71 -5.00
CA GLN A 114 -4.94 16.42 -6.17
C GLN A 114 -5.77 16.17 -7.43
N LYS A 115 -6.28 14.95 -7.60
CA LYS A 115 -7.18 14.62 -8.71
C LYS A 115 -8.56 15.23 -8.52
N ALA A 116 -9.12 15.20 -7.32
CA ALA A 116 -10.39 15.85 -7.06
C ALA A 116 -10.31 17.37 -7.32
N GLU A 117 -9.26 18.04 -6.85
CA GLU A 117 -9.01 19.46 -7.13
C GLU A 117 -8.90 19.75 -8.64
N GLN A 118 -8.33 18.83 -9.41
CA GLN A 118 -8.16 19.01 -10.85
C GLN A 118 -9.44 18.78 -11.67
N TYR A 119 -10.27 17.81 -11.28
CA TYR A 119 -11.40 17.35 -12.10
C TYR A 119 -12.78 17.71 -11.51
N THR A 120 -12.88 17.87 -10.20
CA THR A 120 -14.15 18.15 -9.50
C THR A 120 -13.88 18.94 -8.20
N PRO A 121 -13.44 20.22 -8.29
CA PRO A 121 -12.97 21.00 -7.13
C PRO A 121 -13.99 21.13 -5.99
N GLY A 122 -15.29 21.14 -6.31
CA GLY A 122 -16.36 21.22 -5.31
C GLY A 122 -16.64 19.93 -4.54
N ALA A 123 -15.94 18.83 -4.84
CA ALA A 123 -16.19 17.50 -4.26
C ALA A 123 -14.95 16.88 -3.62
N VAL A 124 -13.95 17.68 -3.23
CA VAL A 124 -12.70 17.20 -2.61
C VAL A 124 -12.96 16.40 -1.34
N ASP A 125 -13.85 16.88 -0.46
CA ASP A 125 -14.21 16.16 0.77
C ASP A 125 -14.88 14.82 0.50
N ILE A 126 -15.75 14.77 -0.52
CA ILE A 126 -16.42 13.54 -0.96
C ILE A 126 -15.38 12.55 -1.52
N ALA A 127 -14.44 13.03 -2.34
CA ALA A 127 -13.39 12.21 -2.91
C ALA A 127 -12.45 11.64 -1.83
N SER A 128 -12.11 12.46 -0.83
CA SER A 128 -11.38 12.05 0.36
C SER A 128 -12.12 10.93 1.10
N GLY A 129 -13.41 11.10 1.38
CA GLY A 129 -14.24 10.08 2.03
C GLY A 129 -14.34 8.78 1.23
N LEU A 130 -14.50 8.87 -0.09
CA LEU A 130 -14.46 7.72 -1.01
C LEU A 130 -13.12 6.99 -0.96
N ASN A 131 -12.01 7.70 -0.77
CA ASN A 131 -10.70 7.07 -0.65
C ASN A 131 -10.58 6.25 0.64
N ILE A 132 -11.11 6.76 1.76
CA ILE A 132 -11.21 5.99 3.02
C ILE A 132 -12.07 4.73 2.82
N ALA A 133 -13.19 4.84 2.11
CA ALA A 133 -13.99 3.67 1.76
C ALA A 133 -13.19 2.68 0.90
N ALA A 134 -12.41 3.17 -0.08
CA ALA A 134 -11.55 2.33 -0.92
C ALA A 134 -10.45 1.62 -0.11
N PHE A 135 -9.87 2.28 0.91
CA PHE A 135 -8.95 1.64 1.85
C PHE A 135 -9.63 0.48 2.58
N ASN A 136 -10.82 0.69 3.16
CA ASN A 136 -11.56 -0.35 3.87
C ASN A 136 -11.93 -1.53 2.96
N VAL A 137 -12.37 -1.25 1.73
CA VAL A 137 -12.62 -2.29 0.72
C VAL A 137 -11.33 -3.06 0.40
N GLY A 138 -10.21 -2.36 0.24
CA GLY A 138 -8.89 -2.98 0.04
C GLY A 138 -8.51 -3.90 1.19
N ILE A 139 -8.62 -3.45 2.45
CA ILE A 139 -8.35 -4.27 3.65
C ILE A 139 -9.22 -5.52 3.66
N ALA A 140 -10.53 -5.36 3.40
CA ALA A 140 -11.47 -6.48 3.39
C ALA A 140 -11.12 -7.51 2.31
N LEU A 141 -10.92 -7.06 1.06
CA LEU A 141 -10.55 -7.94 -0.05
C LEU A 141 -9.20 -8.61 0.18
N GLY A 142 -8.19 -7.86 0.62
CA GLY A 142 -6.88 -8.39 0.95
C GLY A 142 -6.93 -9.45 2.04
N SER A 143 -7.68 -9.19 3.11
CA SER A 143 -7.85 -10.14 4.22
C SER A 143 -8.62 -11.39 3.80
N ILE A 144 -9.64 -11.26 2.93
CA ILE A 144 -10.37 -12.41 2.39
C ILE A 144 -9.45 -13.27 1.50
N VAL A 145 -8.71 -12.65 0.58
CA VAL A 145 -7.76 -13.35 -0.29
C VAL A 145 -6.67 -14.02 0.54
N GLY A 146 -6.13 -13.32 1.54
CA GLY A 146 -5.16 -13.87 2.48
C GLY A 146 -5.75 -15.05 3.26
N GLY A 147 -6.96 -14.93 3.80
CA GLY A 147 -7.63 -16.00 4.54
C GLY A 147 -7.87 -17.25 3.72
N GLN A 148 -8.39 -17.11 2.50
CA GLN A 148 -8.56 -18.22 1.56
C GLN A 148 -7.22 -18.87 1.17
N THR A 149 -6.17 -18.06 1.07
CA THR A 149 -4.82 -18.56 0.80
C THR A 149 -4.31 -19.39 1.97
N VAL A 150 -4.44 -18.88 3.21
CA VAL A 150 -4.01 -19.58 4.41
C VAL A 150 -4.75 -20.90 4.58
N GLU A 151 -6.07 -20.91 4.35
CA GLU A 151 -6.90 -22.11 4.46
C GLU A 151 -6.48 -23.21 3.47
N ARG A 152 -6.11 -22.85 2.23
CA ARG A 152 -5.82 -23.82 1.16
C ARG A 152 -4.35 -24.18 1.01
N TYR A 153 -3.46 -23.22 1.25
CA TYR A 153 -2.04 -23.29 0.90
C TYR A 153 -1.10 -22.90 2.05
N GLY A 154 -1.63 -22.43 3.18
CA GLY A 154 -0.86 -22.09 4.38
C GLY A 154 -0.32 -20.66 4.44
N LEU A 155 0.17 -20.29 5.62
CA LEU A 155 0.66 -18.93 5.96
C LEU A 155 1.79 -18.44 5.04
N THR A 156 2.65 -19.35 4.60
CA THR A 156 3.84 -19.04 3.80
C THR A 156 3.50 -18.47 2.44
N GLN A 157 2.27 -18.60 1.93
CA GLN A 157 1.92 -18.13 0.58
C GLN A 157 1.39 -16.69 0.56
N THR A 158 1.02 -16.14 1.72
CA THR A 158 0.40 -14.81 1.78
C THR A 158 1.31 -13.65 1.31
N PRO A 159 2.64 -13.64 1.57
CA PRO A 159 3.50 -12.52 1.17
C PRO A 159 3.61 -12.34 -0.34
N TRP A 160 3.89 -13.41 -1.09
CA TRP A 160 4.05 -13.28 -2.54
C TRP A 160 2.73 -12.96 -3.25
N ILE A 161 1.58 -13.46 -2.76
CA ILE A 161 0.26 -13.08 -3.30
C ILE A 161 0.01 -11.59 -3.04
N GLY A 162 0.30 -11.10 -1.83
CA GLY A 162 0.27 -9.68 -1.54
C GLY A 162 1.17 -8.87 -2.49
N ALA A 163 2.37 -9.37 -2.77
CA ALA A 163 3.31 -8.73 -3.70
C ALA A 163 2.71 -8.62 -5.11
N MET A 164 2.02 -9.64 -5.60
CA MET A 164 1.35 -9.61 -6.89
C MET A 164 0.21 -8.58 -6.94
N ILE A 165 -0.56 -8.45 -5.87
CA ILE A 165 -1.64 -7.44 -5.78
C ILE A 165 -1.04 -6.02 -5.76
N VAL A 166 0.01 -5.78 -4.97
CA VAL A 166 0.71 -4.50 -4.94
C VAL A 166 1.39 -4.19 -6.28
N LEU A 167 1.88 -5.21 -6.99
CA LEU A 167 2.45 -5.05 -8.33
C LEU A 167 1.39 -4.52 -9.31
N VAL A 168 0.15 -5.01 -9.25
CA VAL A 168 -0.95 -4.46 -10.06
C VAL A 168 -1.19 -2.99 -9.70
N ALA A 169 -1.19 -2.62 -8.41
CA ALA A 169 -1.32 -1.23 -8.00
C ALA A 169 -0.18 -0.35 -8.53
N LEU A 170 1.07 -0.84 -8.50
CA LEU A 170 2.23 -0.17 -9.08
C LEU A 170 2.05 0.07 -10.58
N LEU A 171 1.62 -0.93 -11.33
CA LEU A 171 1.36 -0.80 -12.78
C LEU A 171 0.28 0.25 -13.06
N LEU A 172 -0.78 0.28 -12.25
CA LEU A 172 -1.85 1.27 -12.36
C LEU A 172 -1.35 2.70 -12.04
N VAL A 173 -0.50 2.88 -11.02
CA VAL A 173 0.12 4.19 -10.73
C VAL A 173 1.00 4.64 -11.90
N VAL A 174 1.80 3.75 -12.46
CA VAL A 174 2.67 4.06 -13.61
C VAL A 174 1.82 4.47 -14.82
N LEU A 175 0.75 3.72 -15.11
CA LEU A 175 -0.19 4.04 -16.19
C LEU A 175 -0.86 5.39 -15.96
N SER A 176 -1.36 5.64 -14.75
CA SER A 176 -2.01 6.90 -14.40
C SER A 176 -1.06 8.09 -14.56
N GLY A 177 0.19 7.95 -14.12
CA GLY A 177 1.20 8.99 -14.28
C GLY A 177 1.61 9.25 -15.74
N ARG A 178 1.48 8.27 -16.64
CA ARG A 178 1.69 8.46 -18.08
C ARG A 178 0.54 9.23 -18.71
N LEU A 179 -0.70 8.92 -18.33
CA LEU A 179 -1.89 9.61 -18.81
C LEU A 179 -1.91 11.08 -18.40
N ASP A 180 -1.38 11.39 -17.21
CA ASP A 180 -1.28 12.77 -16.71
C ASP A 180 -0.25 13.64 -17.46
N LYS A 181 0.75 13.00 -18.09
CA LYS A 181 1.80 13.71 -18.85
C LYS A 181 1.44 13.96 -20.31
N LEU A 182 0.37 13.34 -20.82
CA LEU A 182 -0.09 13.61 -22.18
C LEU A 182 -0.60 15.06 -22.25
N PRO A 183 -0.09 15.91 -23.17
CA PRO A 183 -0.64 17.23 -23.38
C PRO A 183 -2.12 17.06 -23.72
N ARG A 184 -3.01 17.66 -22.93
CA ARG A 184 -4.42 17.78 -23.30
C ARG A 184 -4.47 18.53 -24.63
N ARG A 185 -4.67 17.79 -25.72
CA ARG A 185 -4.81 18.31 -27.07
C ARG A 185 -6.02 19.25 -27.06
N SER A 186 -5.74 20.55 -27.05
CA SER A 186 -6.64 21.66 -27.38
C SER A 186 -8.02 21.68 -26.72
N ALA A 187 -8.13 22.41 -25.61
CA ALA A 187 -9.27 23.32 -25.42
C ALA A 187 -9.06 24.60 -26.26
N ALA A 188 -8.72 24.43 -27.54
CA ALA A 188 -8.58 25.50 -28.52
C ALA A 188 -9.75 25.39 -29.51
N LEU A 189 -10.96 25.56 -29.00
CA LEU A 189 -12.16 25.91 -29.77
C LEU A 189 -13.14 26.64 -28.83
N SER A 190 -12.75 27.86 -28.43
CA SER A 190 -13.71 28.95 -28.32
C SER A 190 -13.05 30.16 -28.97
N PRO A 191 -13.29 30.42 -30.26
CA PRO A 191 -13.11 31.77 -30.79
C PRO A 191 -14.05 32.68 -30.00
N GLU A 192 -13.51 33.78 -29.50
CA GLU A 192 -14.31 34.93 -29.13
C GLU A 192 -15.19 35.33 -30.34
N GLY A 193 -16.46 35.59 -30.08
CA GLY A 193 -17.46 36.00 -31.05
C GLY A 193 -18.83 36.11 -30.41
#